data_AF-A0A1G9XG13-F1
#
_entry.id   AF-A0A1G9XG13-F1
#
_cell.length_a   1.000
_cell.length_b   1.000
_cell.length_c   1.000
_cell.angle_alpha   90.00
_cell.angle_beta   90.00
_cell.angle_gamma   90.00
#
_symmetry.space_group_name_H-M   'P 1'
#
loop_
_entity.id
_entity.type
_entity.pdbx_description
1 polymer ?
#
loop_
_entity_poly.entity_id
_entity_poly.type
_entity_poly.pdbx_seq_one_letter_code
_entity_poly.pdbx_strand_id
1 'polypeptide(L)'
;MSVSSRIETEEDVQIIKEYTLLPILLDMLARDMEELKVYKDKIVYNHILFYLREVETAIYPQLQSIKSKMKQRDIKVIHTEMNALGINVEYKVRGYIHHFTMLRSLVKAELMTTLMNMRGGLR
;
A
#
# COMPACT_ATOMS: atom_id res chain seq x y z
N MET A 1 10.98 -27.66 18.36
CA MET A 1 10.42 -26.57 19.18
C MET A 1 9.24 -25.99 18.43
N SER A 2 8.01 -26.23 18.89
CA SER A 2 6.82 -25.67 18.24
C SER A 2 6.70 -24.19 18.61
N VAL A 3 7.15 -23.31 17.72
CA VAL A 3 6.89 -21.88 17.85
C VAL A 3 5.37 -21.70 17.93
N SER A 4 4.89 -21.07 19.00
CA SER A 4 3.47 -20.82 19.21
C SER A 4 2.90 -20.10 17.98
N SER A 5 1.94 -20.73 17.30
CA SER A 5 1.30 -20.20 16.08
C SER A 5 0.56 -18.87 16.29
N ARG A 6 0.55 -18.35 17.51
CA ARG A 6 -0.09 -17.10 17.93
C ARG A 6 0.86 -15.91 17.94
N ILE A 7 2.16 -16.12 17.76
CA ILE A 7 3.14 -15.03 17.67
C ILE A 7 3.05 -14.41 16.27
N GLU A 8 3.16 -13.08 16.22
CA GLU A 8 3.32 -12.33 14.98
C GLU A 8 4.59 -12.75 14.25
N THR A 9 4.47 -12.99 12.95
CA THR A 9 5.59 -13.34 12.08
C THR A 9 5.98 -12.14 11.22
N GLU A 10 7.22 -12.15 10.71
CA GLU A 10 7.69 -11.13 9.75
C GLU A 10 6.78 -11.03 8.53
N GLU A 11 6.20 -12.14 8.10
CA GLU A 11 5.25 -12.16 6.99
C GLU A 11 3.93 -11.44 7.33
N ASP A 12 3.46 -11.51 8.57
CA ASP A 12 2.26 -10.76 8.99
C ASP A 12 2.55 -9.25 9.00
N VAL A 13 3.73 -8.84 9.47
CA VAL A 13 4.18 -7.44 9.43
C VAL A 13 4.31 -6.96 7.97
N GLN A 14 4.86 -7.79 7.09
CA GLN A 14 4.97 -7.48 5.66
C GLN A 14 3.60 -7.30 5.00
N ILE A 15 2.62 -8.14 5.35
CA ILE A 15 1.23 -8.00 4.88
C ILE A 15 0.62 -6.68 5.36
N ILE A 16 0.83 -6.28 6.62
CA ILE A 16 0.36 -4.99 7.14
C ILE A 16 1.03 -3.82 6.42
N LYS A 17 2.35 -3.92 6.16
CA LYS A 17 3.10 -2.92 5.41
C LYS A 17 2.49 -2.71 4.02
N GLU A 18 2.35 -3.79 3.25
CA GLU A 18 1.80 -3.73 1.89
C GLU A 18 0.34 -3.26 1.89
N TYR A 19 -0.49 -3.78 2.79
CA TYR A 19 -1.89 -3.38 2.92
C TYR A 19 -2.05 -1.88 3.23
N THR A 20 -1.11 -1.32 3.99
CA THR A 20 -1.15 0.10 4.38
C THR A 20 -0.64 1.00 3.25
N LEU A 21 0.40 0.60 2.54
CA LEU A 21 1.02 1.43 1.49
C LEU A 21 0.18 1.51 0.21
N LEU A 22 -0.52 0.44 -0.18
CA LEU A 22 -1.30 0.44 -1.44
C LEU A 22 -2.44 1.47 -1.46
N PRO A 23 -3.29 1.61 -0.41
CA PRO A 23 -4.30 2.67 -0.34
C PRO A 23 -3.69 4.07 -0.38
N ILE A 24 -2.55 4.28 0.31
CA ILE A 24 -1.83 5.56 0.27
C ILE A 24 -1.38 5.89 -1.15
N LEU A 25 -0.88 4.88 -1.87
CA LEU A 25 -0.48 5.05 -3.26
C LEU A 25 -1.68 5.37 -4.17
N LEU A 26 -2.83 4.72 -3.97
CA LEU A 26 -4.07 5.04 -4.68
C LEU A 26 -4.49 6.49 -4.42
N ASP A 27 -4.48 6.94 -3.17
CA ASP A 27 -4.83 8.32 -2.82
C ASP A 27 -3.86 9.33 -3.43
N MET A 28 -2.56 9.01 -3.50
CA MET A 28 -1.56 9.83 -4.18
C MET A 28 -1.83 9.91 -5.68
N LEU A 29 -2.02 8.77 -6.34
CA LEU A 29 -2.33 8.71 -7.77
C LEU A 29 -3.60 9.50 -8.08
N ALA A 30 -4.66 9.34 -7.29
CA ALA A 30 -5.91 10.06 -7.47
C ALA A 30 -5.73 11.59 -7.41
N ARG A 31 -4.99 12.08 -6.40
CA ARG A 31 -4.68 13.52 -6.26
C ARG A 31 -3.85 14.03 -7.43
N ASP A 32 -2.74 13.36 -7.74
CA ASP A 32 -1.81 13.81 -8.78
C ASP A 32 -2.45 13.75 -10.17
N MET A 33 -3.28 12.74 -10.45
CA MET A 33 -4.06 12.68 -11.69
C MET A 33 -5.08 13.81 -11.77
N GLU A 34 -5.75 14.17 -10.67
CA GLU A 34 -6.69 15.29 -10.66
C GLU A 34 -5.99 16.62 -10.98
N GLU A 35 -4.82 16.86 -10.39
CA GLU A 35 -4.00 18.04 -10.73
C GLU A 35 -3.58 18.05 -12.20
N LEU A 36 -3.20 16.89 -12.74
CA LEU A 36 -2.78 16.75 -14.13
C LEU A 36 -3.92 16.87 -15.16
N LYS A 37 -5.16 16.57 -14.79
CA LYS A 37 -6.33 16.69 -15.69
C LYS A 37 -6.53 18.09 -16.23
N VAL A 38 -6.08 19.13 -15.52
CA VAL A 38 -6.11 20.53 -15.98
C VAL A 38 -5.34 20.70 -17.30
N TYR A 39 -4.35 19.84 -17.57
CA TYR A 39 -3.51 19.87 -18.75
C TYR A 39 -3.82 18.78 -19.77
N LYS A 40 -4.98 18.11 -19.68
CA LYS A 40 -5.33 16.94 -20.49
C LYS A 40 -5.26 17.13 -22.02
N ASP A 41 -5.41 18.37 -22.50
CA ASP A 41 -5.37 18.66 -23.95
C ASP A 41 -3.95 18.67 -24.51
N LYS A 42 -2.94 18.73 -23.64
CA LYS A 42 -1.53 18.61 -24.02
C LYS A 42 -1.17 17.14 -24.15
N ILE A 43 -0.71 16.74 -25.34
CA ILE A 43 -0.40 15.34 -25.69
C ILE A 43 0.47 14.64 -24.64
N VAL A 44 1.53 15.29 -24.14
CA VAL A 44 2.44 14.71 -23.14
C VAL A 44 1.71 14.41 -21.82
N TYR A 45 0.88 15.33 -21.33
CA TYR A 45 0.18 15.15 -20.06
C TYR A 45 -0.93 14.10 -20.17
N ASN A 46 -1.62 14.04 -21.32
CA ASN A 46 -2.59 12.98 -21.58
C ASN A 46 -1.94 11.59 -21.58
N HIS A 47 -0.75 11.47 -22.19
CA HIS A 47 0.02 10.22 -22.18
C HIS A 47 0.45 9.80 -20.77
N ILE A 48 0.87 10.76 -19.94
CA ILE A 48 1.18 10.50 -18.51
C ILE A 48 -0.07 10.02 -17.77
N LEU A 49 -1.20 10.71 -17.93
CA LEU A 49 -2.48 10.33 -17.31
C LEU A 49 -2.90 8.90 -17.67
N PHE A 50 -2.68 8.49 -18.93
CA PHE A 50 -2.94 7.12 -19.36
C PHE A 50 -2.12 6.11 -18.54
N TYR A 51 -0.81 6.30 -18.40
CA TYR A 51 0.03 5.41 -17.61
C TYR A 51 -0.33 5.42 -16.12
N LEU A 52 -0.66 6.58 -15.54
CA LEU A 52 -1.06 6.65 -14.14
C LEU A 52 -2.32 5.82 -13.87
N ARG A 53 -3.28 5.79 -14.82
CA ARG A 53 -4.47 4.93 -14.72
C ARG A 53 -4.15 3.45 -14.84
N GLU A 54 -3.19 3.07 -15.69
CA GLU A 54 -2.73 1.68 -15.76
C GLU A 54 -2.11 1.23 -14.44
N VAL A 55 -1.26 2.07 -13.84
CA VAL A 55 -0.68 1.82 -12.51
C VAL A 55 -1.78 1.71 -11.46
N GLU A 56 -2.73 2.64 -11.42
CA GLU A 56 -3.88 2.60 -10.50
C GLU A 56 -4.65 1.29 -10.65
N THR A 57 -4.97 0.89 -11.88
CA THR A 57 -5.71 -0.34 -12.18
C THR A 57 -4.95 -1.58 -11.71
N ALA A 58 -3.62 -1.59 -11.85
CA ALA A 58 -2.76 -2.70 -11.42
C ALA A 58 -2.64 -2.85 -9.89
N ILE A 59 -3.00 -1.83 -9.10
CA ILE A 59 -2.98 -1.89 -7.63
C ILE A 59 -4.15 -2.71 -7.08
N TYR A 60 -5.34 -2.60 -7.67
CA TYR A 60 -6.55 -3.26 -7.12
C TYR A 60 -6.42 -4.79 -6.98
N PRO A 61 -5.89 -5.54 -7.96
CA PRO A 61 -5.66 -6.98 -7.81
C PRO A 61 -4.66 -7.32 -6.70
N GLN A 62 -3.62 -6.49 -6.53
CA GLN A 62 -2.62 -6.68 -5.46
C GLN A 62 -3.26 -6.49 -4.09
N LEU A 63 -4.05 -5.41 -3.93
CA LEU A 63 -4.78 -5.13 -2.70
C LEU A 63 -5.77 -6.27 -2.37
N GLN A 64 -6.45 -6.82 -3.38
CA GLN A 64 -7.36 -7.96 -3.20
C GLN A 64 -6.62 -9.24 -2.77
N SER A 65 -5.43 -9.49 -3.34
CA SER A 65 -4.57 -10.59 -2.94
C SER A 65 -4.12 -10.45 -1.48
N ILE A 66 -3.71 -9.24 -1.07
CA ILE A 66 -3.31 -8.94 0.31
C ILE A 66 -4.48 -9.12 1.27
N LYS A 67 -5.68 -8.59 0.95
CA LYS A 67 -6.89 -8.80 1.76
C LYS A 67 -7.22 -10.30 1.94
N SER A 68 -6.99 -11.10 0.91
CA SER A 68 -7.17 -12.56 0.98
C SER A 68 -6.16 -13.20 1.93
N LYS A 69 -4.87 -12.81 1.85
CA LYS A 69 -3.84 -13.27 2.79
C LYS A 69 -4.14 -12.87 4.23
N MET A 70 -4.61 -11.63 4.46
CA MET A 70 -5.03 -11.15 5.77
C MET A 70 -6.14 -12.03 6.35
N LYS A 71 -7.17 -12.34 5.56
CA LYS A 71 -8.26 -13.22 5.99
C LYS A 71 -7.78 -14.62 6.35
N GLN A 72 -6.88 -15.19 5.55
CA GLN A 72 -6.30 -16.53 5.81
C GLN A 72 -5.48 -16.58 7.10
N ARG A 73 -4.88 -15.46 7.50
CA ARG A 73 -4.00 -15.35 8.66
C ARG A 73 -4.65 -14.77 9.91
N ASP A 74 -5.97 -14.52 9.87
CA ASP A 74 -6.73 -13.82 10.93
C ASP A 74 -6.12 -12.47 11.28
N ILE A 75 -5.82 -11.67 10.25
CA ILE A 75 -5.29 -10.31 10.36
C ILE A 75 -6.40 -9.30 10.11
N LYS A 76 -6.50 -8.29 10.97
CA LYS A 76 -7.44 -7.17 10.81
C LYS A 76 -6.80 -5.86 11.23
N VAL A 77 -6.73 -4.88 10.33
CA VAL A 77 -6.38 -3.50 10.70
C VAL A 77 -7.53 -2.88 11.48
N ILE A 78 -7.21 -2.30 12.63
CA ILE A 78 -8.16 -1.63 13.53
C ILE A 78 -8.14 -0.13 13.27
N HIS A 79 -6.94 0.45 13.23
CA HIS A 79 -6.75 1.88 13.03
C HIS A 79 -5.47 2.15 12.23
N THR A 80 -5.53 3.16 11.37
CA THR A 80 -4.37 3.68 10.64
C THR A 80 -4.35 5.19 10.83
N GLU A 81 -3.25 5.70 11.36
CA GLU A 81 -3.00 7.12 11.54
C GLU A 81 -1.81 7.54 10.66
N MET A 82 -1.97 8.64 9.92
CA MET A 82 -0.88 9.26 9.17
C MET A 82 -0.63 10.66 9.73
N ASN A 83 0.62 10.96 10.06
CA ASN A 83 1.00 12.26 10.60
C ASN A 83 2.36 12.74 10.02
N ALA A 84 2.89 13.83 10.56
CA ALA A 84 4.13 14.43 10.09
C ALA A 84 5.36 13.49 10.26
N LEU A 85 5.34 12.61 11.27
CA LEU A 85 6.43 11.67 11.55
C LEU A 85 6.37 10.44 10.65
N GLY A 86 5.17 10.00 10.26
CA GLY A 86 5.01 8.80 9.45
C GLY A 86 3.62 8.18 9.55
N ILE A 87 3.57 6.86 9.63
CA ILE A 87 2.34 6.07 9.73
C ILE A 87 2.41 5.23 11.00
N ASN A 88 1.30 5.20 11.74
CA ASN A 88 1.05 4.26 12.84
C ASN A 88 -0.14 3.39 12.48
N VAL A 89 -0.01 2.07 12.65
CA VAL A 89 -1.07 1.10 12.37
C VAL A 89 -1.29 0.25 13.60
N GLU A 90 -2.52 0.25 14.11
CA GLU A 90 -3.00 -0.71 15.09
C GLU A 90 -3.75 -1.82 14.35
N TYR A 91 -3.37 -3.07 14.62
CA TYR A 91 -3.96 -4.22 13.97
C TYR A 91 -4.00 -5.42 14.89
N LYS A 92 -4.86 -6.36 14.55
CA LYS A 92 -5.03 -7.63 15.24
C LYS A 92 -4.46 -8.75 14.38
N VAL A 93 -3.67 -9.64 14.98
CA VAL A 93 -3.22 -10.90 14.36
C VAL A 93 -3.59 -12.03 15.31
N ARG A 94 -4.41 -12.98 14.84
CA ARG A 94 -4.74 -14.22 15.56
C ARG A 94 -5.20 -14.01 17.01
N GLY A 95 -5.96 -12.94 17.25
CA GLY A 95 -6.44 -12.59 18.60
C GLY A 95 -5.71 -11.45 19.30
N TYR A 96 -4.47 -11.12 18.92
CA TYR A 96 -3.59 -10.21 19.65
C TYR A 96 -3.45 -8.86 18.94
N ILE A 97 -3.34 -7.78 19.70
CA ILE A 97 -3.17 -6.42 19.18
C ILE A 97 -1.67 -6.12 19.05
N HIS A 98 -1.29 -5.63 17.89
CA HIS A 98 0.06 -5.24 17.51
C HIS A 98 0.06 -3.81 16.97
N HIS A 99 1.25 -3.20 16.98
CA HIS A 99 1.47 -1.85 16.49
C HIS A 99 2.62 -1.87 15.50
N PHE A 100 2.39 -1.26 14.34
CA PHE A 100 3.37 -1.10 13.29
C PHE A 100 3.56 0.38 13.04
N THR A 101 4.82 0.81 12.98
CA THR A 101 5.15 2.22 12.71
C THR A 101 6.14 2.30 11.57
N MET A 102 5.99 3.32 10.74
CA MET A 102 6.90 3.58 9.63
C MET A 102 7.19 5.08 9.52
N LEU A 103 8.48 5.43 9.58
CA LEU A 103 8.91 6.82 9.41
C LEU A 103 8.58 7.35 8.01
N ARG A 104 8.25 8.64 7.91
CA ARG A 104 7.87 9.30 6.65
C ARG A 104 8.88 9.12 5.52
N SER A 105 10.18 9.14 5.83
CA SER A 105 11.24 8.89 4.85
C SER A 105 11.19 7.47 4.28
N LEU A 106 10.93 6.48 5.14
CA LEU A 106 10.79 5.09 4.74
C LEU A 106 9.50 4.86 3.95
N VAL A 107 8.38 5.49 4.35
CA VAL A 107 7.12 5.47 3.57
C VAL A 107 7.37 5.93 2.15
N LYS A 108 8.07 7.06 1.97
CA LYS A 108 8.39 7.58 0.64
C LYS A 108 9.25 6.60 -0.16
N ALA A 109 10.27 6.01 0.45
CA ALA A 109 11.16 5.05 -0.21
C ALA A 109 10.42 3.77 -0.63
N GLU A 110 9.56 3.25 0.24
CA GLU A 110 8.73 2.08 -0.03
C GLU A 110 7.73 2.34 -1.17
N LEU A 111 7.03 3.48 -1.14
CA LEU A 111 6.10 3.87 -2.22
C LEU A 111 6.81 4.01 -3.58
N MET A 112 8.01 4.60 -3.60
CA MET A 112 8.83 4.67 -4.82
C MET A 112 9.19 3.27 -5.32
N THR A 113 9.56 2.37 -4.41
CA THR A 113 9.90 0.98 -4.75
C THR A 113 8.69 0.24 -5.30
N THR A 114 7.52 0.39 -4.67
CA THR A 114 6.24 -0.17 -5.14
C THR A 114 5.93 0.30 -6.56
N LEU A 115 6.04 1.60 -6.83
CA LEU A 115 5.83 2.17 -8.17
C LEU A 115 6.80 1.60 -9.21
N MET A 116 8.09 1.47 -8.87
CA MET A 116 9.10 0.89 -9.77
C MET A 116 8.78 -0.57 -10.11
N ASN A 117 8.32 -1.36 -9.14
CA ASN A 117 7.97 -2.76 -9.35
C ASN A 117 6.74 -2.92 -10.25
N MET A 118 5.76 -2.02 -10.15
CA MET A 118 4.58 -2.03 -11.03
C MET A 118 4.92 -1.79 -12.49
N ARG A 119 5.97 -1.01 -12.79
CA ARG A 119 6.47 -0.79 -14.17
C ARG A 119 7.03 -2.06 -14.80
N GLY A 120 7.54 -3.00 -14.00
CA GLY A 120 8.08 -4.27 -14.49
C GLY A 120 7.02 -5.29 -14.92
N GLY A 121 5.79 -5.18 -14.37
CA GLY A 121 4.67 -6.07 -14.68
C GLY A 121 3.72 -5.56 -15.78
N LEU A 122 3.95 -4.35 -16.31
CA LEU A 122 3.20 -3.76 -17.42
C LEU A 122 3.84 -4.06 -18.80
N ARG A 123 4.71 -5.07 -18.87
CA ARG A 123 5.36 -5.54 -20.11
C ARG A 123 4.83 -6.91 -20.51
#